data_AF-A0A941WTA8-F1
#
_entry.id   AF-A0A941WTA8-F1
#
_cell.length_a   1.000
_cell.length_b   1.000
_cell.length_c   1.000
_cell.angle_alpha   90.00
_cell.angle_beta   90.00
_cell.angle_gamma   90.00
#
_symmetry.space_group_name_H-M   'P 1'
#
loop_
_entity.id
_entity.type
_entity.pdbx_description
1 polymer ?
#
loop_
_entity_poly.entity_id
_entity_poly.type
_entity_poly.pdbx_seq_one_letter_code
_entity_poly.pdbx_strand_id
1 'polypeptide(L)' 'MFNNFSLNNNEIEKILLDFDKEIKKASKVSGKIDEDCVQTIRIAIYKKLSMNRQKKF' A
#
# COMPACT_ATOMS: atom_id res chain seq x y z
N MET A 1 -0.63 -22.46 6.21
CA MET A 1 -1.51 -22.57 5.02
C MET A 1 -1.82 -21.15 4.57
N PHE A 2 -1.19 -20.68 3.49
CA PHE A 2 -1.46 -19.34 2.97
C PHE A 2 -2.79 -19.42 2.22
N ASN A 3 -3.87 -19.13 2.95
CA ASN A 3 -5.20 -18.99 2.35
C ASN A 3 -5.10 -17.94 1.24
N ASN A 4 -5.61 -18.29 0.06
CA ASN A 4 -5.84 -17.38 -1.07
C ASN A 4 -6.85 -16.30 -0.65
N PHE A 5 -6.44 -15.36 0.19
CA PHE A 5 -7.20 -14.16 0.49
C PHE A 5 -6.98 -13.21 -0.67
N SER A 6 -7.96 -13.14 -1.58
CA SER A 6 -8.09 -11.95 -2.41
C SER A 6 -8.34 -10.79 -1.45
N LEU A 7 -7.29 -10.04 -1.08
CA LEU A 7 -7.40 -8.88 -0.19
C LEU A 7 -8.48 -7.96 -0.75
N ASN A 8 -9.60 -7.77 -0.05
CA ASN A 8 -10.65 -6.85 -0.49
C ASN A 8 -10.19 -5.39 -0.31
N ASN A 9 -10.87 -4.40 -0.90
CA ASN A 9 -10.44 -3.00 -0.84
C ASN A 9 -10.25 -2.51 0.60
N ASN A 10 -11.17 -2.89 1.49
CA ASN A 10 -11.12 -2.52 2.90
C ASN A 10 -9.91 -3.12 3.63
N GLU A 11 -9.46 -4.31 3.24
CA GLU A 11 -8.27 -4.95 3.82
C GLU A 11 -6.98 -4.28 3.32
N ILE A 12 -6.95 -3.89 2.04
CA ILE A 12 -5.84 -3.10 1.48
C ILE A 12 -5.77 -1.73 2.17
N GLU A 13 -6.90 -1.08 2.39
CA GLU A 13 -6.96 0.20 3.10
C GLU A 13 -6.47 0.07 4.54
N LYS A 14 -6.85 -1.01 5.24
CA LYS A 14 -6.34 -1.31 6.58
C LYS A 14 -4.82 -1.50 6.58
N ILE A 15 -4.27 -2.23 5.60
CA ILE A 15 -2.81 -2.37 5.44
C ILE A 15 -2.15 -1.01 5.20
N LEU A 16 -2.72 -0.15 4.35
CA LEU A 16 -2.16 1.19 4.10
C LEU A 16 -2.16 2.05 5.36
N LEU A 17 -3.17 1.93 6.23
CA LEU A 17 -3.24 2.63 7.51
C LEU A 17 -2.25 2.07 8.53
N ASP A 18 -2.16 0.74 8.65
CA ASP A 18 -1.26 0.06 9.58
C ASP A 18 0.22 0.40 9.29
N PHE A 19 0.55 0.61 8.01
CA PHE A 19 1.90 0.96 7.54
C PHE A 19 2.12 2.45 7.26
N ASP A 20 1.22 3.34 7.71
CA ASP A 20 1.30 4.78 7.41
C ASP A 20 2.61 5.42 7.90
N LYS A 21 3.13 4.96 9.04
CA LYS A 21 4.40 5.47 9.62
C LYS A 21 5.59 5.12 8.72
N GLU A 22 5.62 3.90 8.20
CA GLU A 22 6.66 3.40 7.30
C GLU A 22 6.59 4.13 5.95
N ILE A 23 5.39 4.33 5.42
CA ILE A 23 5.16 5.10 4.19
C ILE A 23 5.65 6.53 4.36
N LYS A 24 5.28 7.21 5.44
CA LYS A 24 5.74 8.56 5.77
C LYS A 24 7.24 8.64 6.01
N LYS A 25 7.87 7.57 6.50
CA LYS A 25 9.32 7.50 6.66
C LYS A 25 10.01 7.36 5.30
N ALA A 26 9.45 6.55 4.39
CA ALA A 26 9.96 6.34 3.04
C ALA A 26 9.75 7.56 2.12
N SER A 27 8.73 8.38 2.39
CA SER A 27 8.44 9.61 1.65
C SER A 27 9.21 10.84 2.13
N LYS A 28 10.13 10.69 3.09
CA LYS A 28 10.92 11.83 3.57
C LYS A 28 11.96 12.23 2.53
N VAL A 29 11.83 13.46 2.04
CA VAL A 29 12.82 14.11 1.18
C VAL A 29 13.40 15.29 1.95
N SER A 30 14.73 15.33 2.11
CA SER A 30 15.43 16.39 2.86
C SER A 30 14.88 16.61 4.28
N GLY A 31 14.50 15.52 4.97
CA GLY A 31 14.01 15.55 6.34
C GLY A 31 12.55 15.98 6.53
N LYS A 32 11.87 16.41 5.45
CA LYS A 32 10.44 16.75 5.44
C LYS A 32 9.64 15.64 4.77
N ILE A 33 8.40 15.46 5.21
CA ILE A 33 7.46 14.56 4.54
C ILE A 33 7.05 15.25 3.24
N ASP A 34 7.22 14.55 2.13
CA ASP A 34 6.68 14.93 0.84
C ASP A 34 5.33 14.21 0.65
N GLU A 35 4.24 14.97 0.65
CA GLU A 35 2.87 14.44 0.54
C GLU A 35 2.61 13.79 -0.84
N ASP A 36 3.20 14.31 -1.91
CA ASP A 36 3.09 13.73 -3.25
C ASP A 36 3.79 12.37 -3.29
N CYS A 37 4.93 12.27 -2.60
CA CYS A 37 5.65 11.01 -2.45
C CYS A 37 4.86 10.00 -1.59
N VAL A 38 4.22 10.43 -0.49
CA VAL A 38 3.31 9.59 0.31
C VAL A 38 2.20 9.01 -0.57
N GLN A 39 1.54 9.87 -1.34
CA GLN A 39 0.41 9.45 -2.19
C GLN A 39 0.87 8.48 -3.28
N THR A 40 2.03 8.72 -3.89
CA THR A 40 2.63 7.84 -4.90
C THR A 40 2.91 6.45 -4.34
N ILE A 41 3.50 6.37 -3.15
CA ILE A 41 3.79 5.10 -2.47
C ILE A 41 2.48 4.36 -2.15
N ARG A 42 1.46 5.05 -1.61
CA ARG A 42 0.15 4.45 -1.32
C ARG A 42 -0.52 3.88 -2.58
N ILE A 43 -0.51 4.62 -3.70
CA ILE A 43 -1.08 4.17 -4.97
C ILE A 43 -0.33 2.94 -5.51
N ALA A 44 1.00 2.93 -5.41
CA ALA A 44 1.82 1.79 -5.85
C ALA A 44 1.53 0.52 -5.03
N ILE A 45 1.45 0.63 -3.70
CA ILE A 45 1.08 -0.47 -2.81
C ILE A 45 -0.33 -0.97 -3.13
N TYR A 46 -1.31 -0.06 -3.26
CA TYR A 46 -2.68 -0.41 -3.59
C TYR A 46 -2.78 -1.16 -4.92
N LYS A 47 -2.11 -0.67 -5.97
CA LYS A 47 -2.07 -1.34 -7.28
C LYS A 47 -1.44 -2.74 -7.16
N LYS A 48 -0.32 -2.88 -6.45
CA LYS A 48 0.35 -4.17 -6.30
C LYS A 48 -0.50 -5.20 -5.57
N LEU A 49 -1.15 -4.79 -4.47
CA LEU A 49 -2.00 -5.66 -3.67
C LEU A 49 -3.32 -6.01 -4.38
N SER A 50 -3.89 -5.08 -5.16
CA SER A 50 -5.11 -5.32 -5.94
C SER A 50 -4.86 -6.15 -7.20
N MET A 51 -3.68 -6.08 -7.83
CA MET A 51 -3.30 -6.92 -8.98
C MET A 51 -3.20 -8.41 -8.62
N ASN A 52 -2.86 -8.76 -7.37
CA ASN A 52 -2.87 -10.14 -6.91
C ASN A 52 -4.27 -10.78 -6.93
N ARG A 53 -5.34 -10.01 -7.16
CA ARG A 53 -6.70 -10.52 -7.39
C ARG A 53 -6.92 -11.07 -8.80
N GLN A 54 -6.17 -10.59 -9.80
CA GLN A 54 -6.39 -10.95 -11.21
C GLN A 54 -5.66 -12.23 -11.64
N LYS A 55 -4.76 -12.78 -10.81
CA LYS A 55 -4.11 -14.08 -11.06
C LYS A 55 -5.02 -15.25 -10.67
N LYS A 56 -6.17 -15.33 -11.33
CA LYS A 56 -7.00 -16.53 -11.48
C LYS A 56 -7.39 -16.62 -12.95
N PHE A 57 -6.45 -17.02 -13.78
CA PHE A 57 -6.69 -17.56 -15.12
C PHE A 57 -5.71 -18.71 -15.32
#